data_AF-A0A4Z0N740-F1
#
_entry.id   AF-A0A4Z0N740-F1
#
_cell.length_a   1.000
_cell.length_b   1.000
_cell.length_c   1.000
_cell.angle_alpha   90.00
_cell.angle_beta   90.00
_cell.angle_gamma   90.00
#
_symmetry.space_group_name_H-M   'P 1'
#
loop_
_entity.id
_entity.type
_entity.pdbx_description
1 polymer ?
#
loop_
_entity_poly.entity_id
_entity_poly.type
_entity_poly.pdbx_seq_one_letter_code
_entity_poly.pdbx_strand_id
1 'polypeptide(L)'
;MSDHVIFRYDPDHQPEITFRAVPSGCTGGANTMAEARACYRTCLSARLHVDRRALPTVVEHLEGLVCGMWVRTKVGAVHRDQASDRMLLQTLLSPGEAQRALRDDVAELTDKGAQPIVVLAEPDQPVEFVVDQMLPRDTLVVAHSDGQGGVAWTTLYGPESSDADGVPRLMDDSAADATPVAALTRSGAGLGLVVRRRRAADIAS
;
A
#
# COMPACT_ATOMS: atom_id res chain seq x y z
N MET A 1 -14.91 -9.39 -6.03
CA MET A 1 -14.32 -8.31 -5.22
C MET A 1 -13.36 -8.97 -4.24
N SER A 2 -12.10 -8.57 -4.26
CA SER A 2 -11.08 -9.12 -3.36
C SER A 2 -10.96 -8.24 -2.12
N ASP A 3 -10.65 -8.82 -0.97
CA ASP A 3 -10.35 -8.07 0.26
C ASP A 3 -8.83 -7.97 0.42
N HIS A 4 -8.33 -6.78 0.73
CA HIS A 4 -6.91 -6.50 0.93
C HIS A 4 -6.67 -6.40 2.43
N VAL A 5 -5.86 -7.29 3.00
CA VAL A 5 -5.46 -7.23 4.42
C VAL A 5 -4.01 -6.81 4.53
N ILE A 6 -3.75 -5.79 5.32
CA ILE A 6 -2.43 -5.22 5.58
C ILE A 6 -2.05 -5.59 7.00
N PHE A 7 -1.04 -6.43 7.15
CA PHE A 7 -0.41 -6.75 8.43
C PHE A 7 0.76 -5.79 8.65
N ARG A 8 0.79 -5.07 9.76
CA ARG A 8 1.92 -4.25 10.18
C ARG A 8 2.64 -4.93 11.33
N TYR A 9 3.92 -5.23 11.13
CA TYR A 9 4.81 -5.77 12.16
C TYR A 9 5.58 -4.64 12.83
N ASP A 10 5.35 -4.46 14.13
CA ASP A 10 5.96 -3.45 14.97
C ASP A 10 6.32 -4.08 16.33
N PRO A 11 7.55 -4.60 16.50
CA PRO A 11 7.94 -5.34 17.69
C PRO A 11 8.02 -4.47 18.95
N ASP A 12 8.05 -3.14 18.80
CA ASP A 12 8.12 -2.20 19.90
C ASP A 12 6.73 -1.92 20.51
N HIS A 13 5.66 -2.42 19.88
CA HIS A 13 4.28 -2.25 20.32
C HIS A 13 3.57 -3.59 20.54
N GLN A 14 2.56 -3.58 21.42
CA GLN A 14 1.70 -4.74 21.68
C GLN A 14 0.26 -4.42 21.25
N PRO A 15 -0.37 -5.26 20.39
CA PRO A 15 0.16 -6.48 19.79
C PRO A 15 1.25 -6.20 18.74
N GLU A 16 2.25 -7.10 18.63
CA GLU A 16 3.40 -6.95 17.72
C GLU A 16 2.97 -6.93 16.24
N ILE A 17 1.84 -7.56 15.91
CA ILE A 17 1.26 -7.55 14.58
C ILE A 17 -0.14 -6.96 14.67
N THR A 18 -0.34 -5.83 14.01
CA THR A 18 -1.67 -5.26 13.80
C THR A 18 -2.13 -5.54 12.38
N PHE A 19 -3.43 -5.59 12.13
CA PHE A 19 -3.98 -5.70 10.80
C PHE A 19 -5.12 -4.74 10.55
N ARG A 20 -5.22 -4.29 9.29
CA ARG A 20 -6.33 -3.48 8.77
C ARG A 20 -6.69 -3.99 7.37
N ALA A 21 -7.98 -4.10 7.08
CA ALA A 21 -8.46 -4.66 5.83
C ALA A 21 -9.41 -3.72 5.08
N VAL A 22 -9.35 -3.77 3.75
CA VAL A 22 -10.09 -2.92 2.82
C VAL A 22 -10.70 -3.79 1.71
N PRO A 23 -11.98 -3.64 1.35
CA PRO A 23 -12.95 -2.69 1.91
C PRO A 23 -13.63 -3.18 3.19
N SER A 24 -13.40 -4.41 3.66
CA SER A 24 -14.15 -4.99 4.78
C SER A 24 -14.11 -4.18 6.08
N GLY A 25 -13.06 -3.36 6.27
CA GLY A 25 -12.86 -2.56 7.48
C GLY A 25 -12.50 -3.42 8.70
N CYS A 26 -12.11 -4.68 8.48
CA CYS A 26 -11.66 -5.55 9.57
C CYS A 26 -10.34 -5.04 10.14
N THR A 27 -10.29 -4.89 11.47
CA THR A 27 -9.11 -4.43 12.19
C THR A 27 -8.85 -5.30 13.42
N GLY A 28 -7.60 -5.46 13.81
CA GLY A 28 -7.23 -6.17 15.03
C GLY A 28 -5.72 -6.31 15.16
N GLY A 29 -5.29 -7.24 16.00
CA GLY A 29 -3.88 -7.60 16.10
C GLY A 29 -3.66 -8.84 16.95
N ALA A 30 -2.45 -9.39 16.87
CA ALA A 30 -1.99 -10.55 17.61
C ALA A 30 -0.45 -10.53 17.70
N ASN A 31 0.13 -11.45 18.46
CA ASN A 31 1.58 -11.53 18.65
C ASN A 31 2.25 -12.48 17.65
N THR A 32 1.47 -13.21 16.85
CA THR A 32 1.99 -14.05 15.78
C THR A 32 1.21 -13.85 14.49
N MET A 33 1.89 -14.05 13.34
CA MET A 33 1.24 -13.94 12.03
C MET A 33 0.11 -14.97 11.85
N ALA A 34 0.25 -16.15 12.44
CA ALA A 34 -0.78 -17.19 12.37
C ALA A 34 -2.05 -16.77 13.12
N GLU A 35 -1.90 -16.21 14.32
CA GLU A 35 -3.02 -15.69 15.10
C GLU A 35 -3.64 -14.47 14.42
N ALA A 36 -2.84 -13.53 13.92
CA ALA A 36 -3.33 -12.35 13.20
C ALA A 36 -4.18 -12.75 11.99
N ARG A 37 -3.73 -13.73 11.19
CA ARG A 37 -4.51 -14.31 10.08
C ARG A 37 -5.80 -14.97 10.56
N ALA A 38 -5.75 -15.72 11.66
CA ALA A 38 -6.94 -16.37 12.21
C ALA A 38 -7.97 -15.35 12.73
N CYS A 39 -7.52 -14.31 13.41
CA CYS A 39 -8.32 -13.18 13.87
C CYS A 39 -8.97 -12.46 12.69
N TYR A 40 -8.19 -12.11 11.67
CA TYR A 40 -8.69 -11.48 10.44
C TYR A 40 -9.76 -12.33 9.76
N ARG A 41 -9.50 -13.62 9.52
CA ARG A 41 -10.48 -14.52 8.88
C ARG A 41 -11.77 -14.64 9.67
N THR A 42 -11.67 -14.64 11.00
CA THR A 42 -12.84 -14.67 11.90
C THR A 42 -13.64 -13.37 11.80
N CYS A 43 -12.95 -12.22 11.81
CA CYS A 43 -13.58 -10.91 11.59
C CYS A 43 -14.30 -10.87 10.24
N LEU A 44 -13.62 -11.30 9.17
CA LEU A 44 -14.18 -11.25 7.82
C LEU A 44 -15.41 -12.15 7.67
N SER A 45 -15.35 -13.38 8.21
CA SER A 45 -16.51 -14.29 8.20
C SER A 45 -17.70 -13.72 8.97
N ALA A 46 -17.44 -13.09 10.12
CA ALA A 46 -18.48 -12.48 10.93
C ALA A 46 -19.11 -11.28 10.21
N ARG A 47 -18.30 -10.40 9.61
CA ARG A 47 -18.80 -9.23 8.87
C ARG A 47 -19.60 -9.61 7.64
N LEU A 48 -19.14 -10.59 6.87
CA LEU A 48 -19.80 -11.01 5.65
C LEU A 48 -20.96 -11.98 5.90
N HIS A 49 -21.16 -12.45 7.15
CA HIS A 49 -22.15 -13.46 7.51
C HIS A 49 -22.02 -14.74 6.67
N VAL A 50 -20.78 -15.17 6.39
CA VAL A 50 -20.48 -16.38 5.61
C VAL A 50 -19.55 -17.32 6.36
N ASP A 51 -19.60 -18.59 6.00
CA ASP A 51 -18.64 -19.57 6.47
C ASP A 51 -17.22 -19.25 6.03
N ARG A 52 -16.23 -19.67 6.83
CA ARG A 52 -14.79 -19.49 6.52
C ARG A 52 -14.35 -20.07 5.17
N ARG A 53 -15.11 -21.02 4.61
CA ARG A 53 -14.87 -21.64 3.28
C ARG A 53 -15.43 -20.83 2.12
N ALA A 54 -16.36 -19.91 2.40
CA ALA A 54 -17.01 -19.04 1.43
C ALA A 54 -16.45 -17.61 1.47
N LEU A 55 -15.30 -17.40 2.12
CA LEU A 55 -14.64 -16.10 2.14
C LEU A 55 -14.16 -15.71 0.73
N PRO A 56 -14.21 -14.41 0.39
CA PRO A 56 -13.69 -13.93 -0.88
C PRO A 56 -12.17 -14.15 -0.98
N THR A 57 -11.64 -13.98 -2.19
CA THR A 57 -10.19 -13.93 -2.40
C THR A 57 -9.58 -12.82 -1.54
N VAL A 58 -8.52 -13.16 -0.81
CA VAL A 58 -7.78 -12.24 0.05
C VAL A 58 -6.42 -11.96 -0.55
N VAL A 59 -6.06 -10.68 -0.65
CA VAL A 59 -4.71 -10.24 -0.97
C VAL A 59 -4.03 -9.80 0.33
N GLU A 60 -3.03 -10.55 0.77
CA GLU A 60 -2.26 -10.22 1.96
C GLU A 60 -1.12 -9.26 1.64
N HIS A 61 -0.89 -8.29 2.52
CA HIS A 61 0.24 -7.36 2.49
C HIS A 61 0.93 -7.36 3.85
N LEU A 62 2.25 -7.13 3.84
CA LEU A 62 3.07 -6.98 5.03
C LEU A 62 3.76 -5.62 4.99
N GLU A 63 3.57 -4.85 6.06
CA GLU A 63 4.31 -3.64 6.38
C GLU A 63 5.38 -3.95 7.42
N GLY A 64 6.61 -3.53 7.11
CA GLY A 64 7.74 -3.60 8.04
C GLY A 64 8.60 -2.34 7.95
N LEU A 65 9.29 -2.03 9.03
CA LEU A 65 10.23 -0.90 9.08
C LEU A 65 11.54 -1.29 8.38
N VAL A 66 11.92 -0.52 7.36
CA VAL A 66 13.14 -0.71 6.56
C VAL A 66 13.87 0.60 6.46
N CYS A 67 15.08 0.68 7.01
CA CYS A 67 15.91 1.90 7.00
C CYS A 67 15.15 3.16 7.48
N GLY A 68 14.25 3.00 8.46
CA GLY A 68 13.42 4.08 9.01
C GLY A 68 12.15 4.40 8.22
N MET A 69 11.85 3.67 7.15
CA MET A 69 10.65 3.84 6.33
C MET A 69 9.71 2.65 6.49
N TRP A 70 8.41 2.89 6.59
CA TRP A 70 7.42 1.82 6.50
C TRP A 70 7.32 1.33 5.05
N VAL A 71 7.61 0.05 4.82
CA VAL A 71 7.56 -0.55 3.48
C VAL A 71 6.48 -1.62 3.43
N ARG A 72 5.53 -1.48 2.51
CA ARG A 72 4.46 -2.44 2.23
C ARG A 72 4.81 -3.32 1.04
N THR A 73 4.68 -4.62 1.25
CA THR A 73 4.90 -5.65 0.22
C THR A 73 3.73 -6.63 0.21
N LYS A 74 3.23 -7.01 -0.98
CA LYS A 74 2.21 -8.07 -1.06
C LYS A 74 2.82 -9.45 -0.77
N VAL A 75 2.12 -10.31 -0.06
CA VAL A 75 2.56 -11.66 0.34
C VAL A 75 2.19 -12.68 -0.73
N GLY A 76 3.06 -13.65 -0.98
CA GLY A 76 2.73 -14.83 -1.80
C GLY A 76 2.52 -14.56 -3.30
N ALA A 77 3.08 -13.49 -3.85
CA ALA A 77 2.97 -13.22 -5.28
C ALA A 77 3.87 -14.17 -6.09
N VAL A 78 3.35 -15.36 -6.41
CA VAL A 78 4.02 -16.37 -7.26
C VAL A 78 4.24 -15.87 -8.71
N HIS A 79 3.61 -14.76 -9.10
CA HIS A 79 3.71 -14.15 -10.43
C HIS A 79 4.43 -12.79 -10.44
N ARG A 80 5.07 -12.38 -9.34
CA ARG A 80 6.00 -11.26 -9.42
C ARG A 80 7.27 -11.74 -10.08
N ASP A 81 7.86 -10.89 -10.91
CA ASP A 81 9.25 -11.08 -11.24
C ASP A 81 10.06 -10.90 -9.96
N GLN A 82 10.32 -12.02 -9.30
CA GLN A 82 11.05 -12.08 -8.04
C GLN A 82 12.41 -11.39 -8.17
N ALA A 83 12.97 -11.27 -9.39
CA ALA A 83 14.18 -10.52 -9.65
C ALA A 83 13.95 -9.00 -9.55
N SER A 84 12.93 -8.45 -10.19
CA SER A 84 12.59 -7.01 -10.14
C SER A 84 12.26 -6.53 -8.73
N ASP A 85 11.47 -7.31 -7.99
CA ASP A 85 11.06 -7.00 -6.62
C ASP A 85 12.22 -7.11 -5.61
N ARG A 86 13.05 -8.15 -5.78
CA ARG A 86 14.28 -8.33 -4.98
C ARG A 86 15.32 -7.28 -5.31
N MET A 87 15.44 -6.89 -6.58
CA MET A 87 16.34 -5.83 -7.03
C MET A 87 15.88 -4.48 -6.49
N LEU A 88 14.58 -4.18 -6.52
CA LEU A 88 14.02 -2.96 -5.93
C LEU A 88 14.25 -2.93 -4.41
N LEU A 89 13.92 -3.99 -3.68
CA LEU A 89 14.22 -4.11 -2.26
C LEU A 89 15.73 -3.99 -1.99
N GLN A 90 16.57 -4.61 -2.80
CA GLN A 90 18.03 -4.49 -2.67
C GLN A 90 18.52 -3.08 -2.93
N THR A 91 17.97 -2.36 -3.91
CA THR A 91 18.29 -0.96 -4.17
C THR A 91 17.84 -0.06 -3.02
N LEU A 92 16.67 -0.34 -2.43
CA LEU A 92 16.17 0.37 -1.25
C LEU A 92 16.95 0.05 0.04
N LEU A 93 17.52 -1.15 0.14
CA LEU A 93 18.32 -1.59 1.29
C LEU A 93 19.80 -1.21 1.15
N SER A 94 20.29 -1.00 -0.07
CA SER A 94 21.69 -0.68 -0.33
C SER A 94 21.95 0.81 -0.12
N PRO A 95 22.97 1.19 0.68
CA PRO A 95 23.39 2.58 0.79
C PRO A 95 23.70 3.17 -0.59
N GLY A 96 22.96 4.21 -0.98
CA GLY A 96 23.04 4.78 -2.32
C GLY A 96 22.33 6.12 -2.42
N GLU A 97 22.43 6.77 -3.58
CA GLU A 97 21.71 8.02 -3.86
C GLU A 97 20.20 7.80 -3.91
N ALA A 98 19.74 6.76 -4.61
CA ALA A 98 18.31 6.43 -4.72
C ALA A 98 17.64 6.15 -3.36
N GLN A 99 18.29 5.37 -2.49
CA GLN A 99 17.79 5.13 -1.13
C GLN A 99 17.69 6.43 -0.33
N ARG A 100 18.72 7.29 -0.39
CA ARG A 100 18.76 8.56 0.36
C ARG A 100 17.67 9.50 -0.13
N ALA A 101 17.54 9.69 -1.44
CA ALA A 101 16.51 10.55 -2.02
C ALA A 101 15.10 10.10 -1.63
N LEU A 102 14.78 8.80 -1.73
CA LEU A 102 13.47 8.30 -1.29
C LEU A 102 13.25 8.52 0.22
N ARG A 103 14.26 8.25 1.04
CA ARG A 103 14.16 8.44 2.50
C ARG A 103 13.97 9.90 2.87
N ASP A 104 14.65 10.81 2.17
CA ASP A 104 14.55 12.24 2.42
C ASP A 104 13.15 12.76 2.04
N ASP A 105 12.56 12.28 0.92
CA ASP A 105 11.16 12.55 0.57
C ASP A 105 10.17 11.99 1.61
N VAL A 106 10.40 10.77 2.09
CA VAL A 106 9.60 10.15 3.16
C VAL A 106 9.72 10.93 4.48
N ALA A 107 10.91 11.42 4.81
CA ALA A 107 11.15 12.26 5.98
C ALA A 107 10.42 13.60 5.85
N GLU A 108 10.46 14.24 4.68
CA GLU A 108 9.75 15.50 4.43
C GLU A 108 8.22 15.33 4.60
N LEU A 109 7.66 14.22 4.12
CA LEU A 109 6.24 13.90 4.33
C LEU A 109 5.95 13.69 5.83
N THR A 110 6.84 13.01 6.54
CA THR A 110 6.70 12.76 7.99
C THR A 110 6.77 14.06 8.78
N ASP A 111 7.67 14.98 8.43
CA ASP A 111 7.81 16.31 9.06
C ASP A 111 6.56 17.18 8.85
N LYS A 112 5.81 16.95 7.76
CA LYS A 112 4.51 17.57 7.50
C LYS A 112 3.35 16.93 8.28
N GLY A 113 3.61 15.86 9.04
CA GLY A 113 2.63 15.15 9.86
C GLY A 113 2.00 13.91 9.19
N ALA A 114 2.43 13.55 7.98
CA ALA A 114 1.96 12.35 7.30
C ALA A 114 2.53 11.07 7.96
N GLN A 115 1.89 9.94 7.71
CA GLN A 115 2.44 8.60 8.00
C GLN A 115 2.71 7.86 6.68
N PRO A 116 3.74 8.25 5.92
CA PRO A 116 4.00 7.71 4.60
C PRO A 116 4.35 6.21 4.65
N ILE A 117 3.80 5.46 3.71
CA ILE A 117 4.09 4.04 3.51
C ILE A 117 4.62 3.86 2.10
N VAL A 118 5.85 3.36 1.98
CA VAL A 118 6.46 3.01 0.71
C VAL A 118 5.83 1.72 0.20
N VAL A 119 5.12 1.78 -0.93
CA VAL A 119 4.53 0.61 -1.58
C VAL A 119 5.40 0.22 -2.75
N LEU A 120 5.89 -1.02 -2.73
CA LEU A 120 6.64 -1.57 -3.85
C LEU A 120 5.66 -2.10 -4.89
N ALA A 121 5.77 -1.59 -6.10
CA ALA A 121 4.90 -1.95 -7.22
C ALA A 121 5.71 -2.30 -8.46
N GLU A 122 5.15 -3.16 -9.30
CA GLU A 122 5.73 -3.43 -10.62
C GLU A 122 5.44 -2.23 -11.55
N PRO A 123 6.36 -1.88 -12.45
CA PRO A 123 6.18 -0.72 -13.34
C PRO A 123 4.96 -0.84 -14.27
N ASP A 124 4.61 -2.07 -14.66
CA ASP A 124 3.45 -2.40 -15.49
C ASP A 124 2.18 -2.69 -14.68
N GLN A 125 2.27 -2.74 -13.36
CA GLN A 125 1.12 -2.94 -12.48
C GLN A 125 0.12 -1.81 -12.69
N PRO A 126 -1.18 -2.12 -12.84
CA PRO A 126 -2.22 -1.11 -12.89
C PRO A 126 -2.30 -0.35 -11.56
N VAL A 127 -2.46 0.97 -11.64
CA VAL A 127 -2.60 1.84 -10.46
C VAL A 127 -3.80 1.41 -9.58
N GLU A 128 -4.84 0.82 -10.16
CA GLU A 128 -5.99 0.30 -9.41
C GLU A 128 -5.56 -0.65 -8.27
N PHE A 129 -4.53 -1.49 -8.47
CA PHE A 129 -4.07 -2.43 -7.44
C PHE A 129 -3.41 -1.74 -6.24
N VAL A 130 -2.82 -0.56 -6.46
CA VAL A 130 -2.25 0.27 -5.39
C VAL A 130 -3.36 1.04 -4.69
N VAL A 131 -4.30 1.58 -5.46
CA VAL A 131 -5.48 2.25 -4.93
C VAL A 131 -6.32 1.29 -4.08
N ASP A 132 -6.48 0.03 -4.50
CA ASP A 132 -7.33 -0.97 -3.86
C ASP A 132 -6.94 -1.34 -2.44
N GLN A 133 -5.65 -1.21 -2.11
CA GLN A 133 -5.09 -1.42 -0.77
C GLN A 133 -4.99 -0.13 0.07
N MET A 134 -5.41 1.02 -0.46
CA MET A 134 -5.25 2.30 0.19
C MET A 134 -6.41 2.62 1.14
N LEU A 135 -6.11 3.01 2.38
CA LEU A 135 -7.10 3.56 3.30
C LEU A 135 -7.39 5.05 2.99
N PRO A 136 -8.56 5.58 3.41
CA PRO A 136 -8.93 6.97 3.12
C PRO A 136 -7.91 8.02 3.57
N ARG A 137 -7.15 7.74 4.63
CA ARG A 137 -6.15 8.64 5.23
C ARG A 137 -4.70 8.25 4.93
N ASP A 138 -4.49 7.21 4.11
CA ASP A 138 -3.13 6.77 3.79
C ASP A 138 -2.42 7.84 2.96
N THR A 139 -1.11 7.95 3.17
CA THR A 139 -0.17 8.60 2.25
C THR A 139 0.77 7.50 1.78
N LEU A 140 0.69 7.12 0.49
CA LEU A 140 1.48 6.05 -0.09
C LEU A 140 2.58 6.63 -0.97
N VAL A 141 3.83 6.21 -0.77
CA VAL A 141 4.93 6.49 -1.70
C VAL A 141 5.11 5.28 -2.59
N VAL A 142 4.61 5.34 -3.81
CA VAL A 142 4.62 4.21 -4.75
C VAL A 142 5.95 4.18 -5.47
N ALA A 143 6.78 3.18 -5.18
CA ALA A 143 8.12 3.01 -5.71
C ALA A 143 8.21 1.81 -6.66
N HIS A 144 8.93 1.96 -7.76
CA HIS A 144 9.17 0.91 -8.74
C HIS A 144 10.56 1.04 -9.38
N SER A 145 11.05 -0.03 -10.00
CA SER A 145 12.30 0.01 -10.79
C SER A 145 12.12 0.91 -12.02
N ASP A 146 13.09 1.77 -12.30
CA ASP A 146 13.08 2.67 -13.47
C ASP A 146 13.59 2.02 -14.77
N GLY A 147 14.04 0.76 -14.71
CA GLY A 147 14.62 0.03 -15.83
C GLY A 147 16.07 0.42 -16.18
N GLN A 148 16.66 1.40 -15.48
CA GLN A 148 18.06 1.82 -15.59
C GLN A 148 18.90 1.44 -14.36
N GLY A 149 18.33 0.63 -13.46
CA GLY A 149 18.97 0.22 -12.21
C GLY A 149 18.74 1.20 -11.06
N GLY A 150 17.89 2.20 -11.24
CA GLY A 150 17.43 3.12 -10.21
C GLY A 150 16.01 2.81 -9.72
N VAL A 151 15.46 3.75 -8.96
CA VAL A 151 14.10 3.70 -8.42
C VAL A 151 13.39 4.99 -8.80
N ALA A 152 12.19 4.87 -9.33
CA ALA A 152 11.28 6.00 -9.53
C ALA A 152 10.13 5.88 -8.54
N TRP A 153 9.63 7.01 -8.06
CA TRP A 153 8.50 7.03 -7.14
C TRP A 153 7.56 8.22 -7.36
N THR A 154 6.35 8.09 -6.82
CA THR A 154 5.37 9.17 -6.71
C THR A 154 4.59 9.02 -5.41
N THR A 155 3.95 10.10 -4.95
CA THR A 155 3.13 10.08 -3.72
C THR A 155 1.64 10.09 -4.07
N LEU A 156 0.90 9.14 -3.52
CA LEU A 156 -0.55 9.07 -3.56
C LEU A 156 -1.12 9.44 -2.20
N TYR A 157 -2.09 10.36 -2.18
CA TYR A 157 -2.81 10.77 -0.98
C TYR A 157 -4.22 10.24 -0.99
N GLY A 158 -4.65 9.71 0.15
CA GLY A 158 -5.99 9.21 0.33
C GLY A 158 -6.99 10.37 0.26
N PRO A 159 -8.25 10.09 -0.07
CA PRO A 159 -9.28 11.12 -0.23
C PRO A 159 -9.52 11.97 1.04
N GLU A 160 -9.18 11.45 2.21
CA GLU A 160 -9.30 12.10 3.53
C GLU A 160 -7.94 12.44 4.14
N SER A 161 -6.84 12.35 3.38
CA SER A 161 -5.53 12.79 3.86
C SER A 161 -5.52 14.30 4.01
N SER A 162 -5.07 14.78 5.17
CA SER A 162 -4.85 16.20 5.47
C SER A 162 -3.78 16.83 4.58
N ASP A 163 -2.91 16.00 4.02
CA ASP A 163 -1.68 16.42 3.33
C ASP A 163 -1.92 16.59 1.82
N ALA A 164 -3.16 16.38 1.39
CA ALA A 164 -3.64 16.50 0.01
C ALA A 164 -3.89 17.96 -0.44
N ASP A 165 -3.68 18.96 0.42
CA ASP A 165 -3.97 20.36 0.08
C ASP A 165 -3.02 20.89 -1.00
N GLY A 166 -3.58 21.47 -2.06
CA GLY A 166 -2.82 21.92 -3.24
C GLY A 166 -2.34 20.82 -4.20
N VAL A 167 -2.64 19.55 -3.93
CA VAL A 167 -2.21 18.40 -4.75
C VAL A 167 -3.21 18.12 -5.87
N PRO A 168 -2.77 17.91 -7.14
CA PRO A 168 -3.67 17.54 -8.22
C PRO A 168 -4.47 16.27 -7.90
N ARG A 169 -5.75 16.27 -8.24
CA ARG A 169 -6.63 15.11 -8.01
C ARG A 169 -6.51 14.16 -9.19
N LEU A 170 -6.21 12.90 -8.91
CA LEU A 170 -6.47 11.82 -9.86
C LEU A 170 -7.99 11.69 -9.95
N MET A 171 -8.58 12.19 -11.03
CA MET A 171 -10.01 11.98 -11.27
C MET A 171 -10.25 10.53 -11.66
N ASP A 172 -11.38 10.02 -11.16
CA ASP A 172 -11.98 8.71 -11.40
C ASP A 172 -12.41 8.63 -12.89
N ASP A 173 -11.44 8.63 -13.80
CA ASP A 173 -11.62 8.26 -15.20
C ASP A 173 -11.26 6.79 -15.30
N SER A 174 -12.13 5.96 -15.89
CA SER A 174 -11.90 4.53 -16.08
C SER A 174 -10.61 4.20 -16.87
N ALA A 175 -9.99 5.20 -17.49
CA ALA A 175 -8.68 5.10 -18.13
C ALA A 175 -7.50 5.21 -17.14
N ALA A 176 -7.68 5.90 -16.01
CA ALA A 176 -6.67 6.05 -14.95
C ALA A 176 -6.45 4.75 -14.17
N ASP A 177 -7.49 3.92 -13.99
CA ASP A 177 -7.41 2.65 -13.25
C ASP A 177 -6.49 1.62 -13.93
N ALA A 178 -6.55 1.56 -15.26
CA ALA A 178 -5.68 0.72 -16.09
C ALA A 178 -4.30 1.35 -16.38
N THR A 179 -4.03 2.57 -15.90
CA THR A 179 -2.75 3.23 -16.13
C THR A 179 -1.64 2.47 -15.41
N PRO A 180 -0.52 2.13 -16.09
CA PRO A 180 0.63 1.52 -15.42
C PRO A 180 1.27 2.46 -14.42
N VAL A 181 1.78 1.92 -13.30
CA VAL A 181 2.51 2.69 -12.28
C VAL A 181 3.66 3.52 -12.89
N ALA A 182 4.42 2.97 -13.85
CA ALA A 182 5.50 3.72 -14.50
C ALA A 182 4.99 4.85 -15.43
N ALA A 183 3.75 4.78 -15.91
CA ALA A 183 3.16 5.90 -16.65
C ALA A 183 2.72 7.01 -15.69
N LEU A 184 2.20 6.65 -14.51
CA LEU A 184 1.80 7.57 -13.45
C LEU A 184 3.00 8.37 -12.90
N THR A 185 4.11 7.70 -12.60
CA THR A 185 5.32 8.37 -12.08
C THR A 185 5.92 9.34 -13.09
N ARG A 186 5.84 9.03 -14.40
CA ARG A 186 6.31 9.93 -15.47
C ARG A 186 5.40 11.14 -15.70
N SER A 187 4.08 10.97 -15.59
CA SER A 187 3.12 12.07 -15.79
C SER A 187 2.99 12.99 -14.57
N GLY A 188 3.26 12.47 -13.37
CA GLY A 188 3.21 13.19 -12.09
C GLY A 188 4.57 13.58 -11.53
N ALA A 189 5.63 13.67 -12.34
CA ALA A 189 6.97 13.98 -11.85
C ALA A 189 7.00 15.29 -11.02
N GLY A 190 7.07 15.14 -9.69
CA GLY A 190 7.15 16.23 -8.70
C GLY A 190 5.82 16.69 -8.08
N LEU A 191 4.67 16.18 -8.55
CA LEU A 191 3.36 16.51 -7.98
C LEU A 191 2.70 15.22 -7.51
N GLY A 192 2.46 15.12 -6.20
CA GLY A 192 1.66 14.01 -5.67
C GLY A 192 0.26 13.99 -6.29
N LEU A 193 -0.50 12.93 -6.03
CA LEU A 193 -1.84 12.77 -6.59
C LEU A 193 -2.83 12.37 -5.50
N VAL A 194 -3.99 13.02 -5.46
CA VAL A 194 -5.09 12.66 -4.54
C VAL A 194 -6.00 11.64 -5.22
N VAL A 195 -6.19 10.49 -4.59
CA VAL A 195 -7.04 9.42 -5.09
C VAL A 195 -8.49 9.64 -4.63
N ARG A 196 -9.44 9.65 -5.57
CA ARG A 196 -10.88 9.61 -5.25
C ARG A 196 -11.47 8.28 -5.67
N ARG A 197 -12.01 7.51 -4.72
CA ARG A 197 -12.88 6.38 -5.05
C ARG A 197 -14.34 6.79 -5.02
N ARG A 198 -15.13 6.31 -5.98
CA ARG A 198 -16.58 6.22 -5.83
C ARG A 198 -16.90 5.34 -4.62
N ARG A 199 -17.75 5.81 -3.70
CA ARG A 199 -18.26 4.98 -2.61
C ARG A 199 -18.85 3.71 -3.22
N ALA A 200 -18.35 2.54 -2.81
CA ALA A 200 -19.08 1.30 -3.00
C ALA A 200 -20.44 1.50 -2.34
N ALA A 201 -21.52 1.23 -3.08
CA ALA A 201 -22.87 1.25 -2.52
C ALA A 201 -22.87 0.42 -1.23
N ASP A 202 -23.46 0.99 -0.18
CA ASP A 202 -23.45 0.51 1.19
C ASP A 202 -23.51 -1.03 1.26
N ILE A 203 -22.43 -1.66 1.75
CA ILE A 203 -22.55 -3.00 2.32
C ILE A 203 -23.32 -2.78 3.62
N ALA A 204 -24.62 -3.04 3.55
CA ALA A 204 -25.59 -2.82 4.61
C ALA A 204 -25.06 -3.29 5.97
N SER A 205 -25.16 -2.40 6.96
CA SER A 205 -24.94 -2.68 8.38
C SER A 205 -25.99 -3.63 8.94
#